data_AF-A0A938RPN8-F1
#
_entry.id   AF-A0A938RPN8-F1
#
_cell.length_a   1.000
_cell.length_b   1.000
_cell.length_c   1.000
_cell.angle_alpha   90.00
_cell.angle_beta   90.00
_cell.angle_gamma   90.00
#
_symmetry.space_group_name_H-M   'P 1'
#
loop_
_entity.id
_entity.type
_entity.pdbx_description
1 polymer ?
#
loop_
_entity_poly.entity_id
_entity_poly.type
_entity_poly.pdbx_seq_one_letter_code
_entity_poly.pdbx_strand_id
1 'polypeptide(L)'
;MTAYTCGLFEECLAPLCPLDPASLKGVWYADEEICRSRTYASLPWIRGQRKIGRVGAKGYFTLEMLRRNCIVKKGIAGLDSDEAEEPQLRRWLADHPERRGMSDEKKAALRQQAQAARFWEKR
;
A
#
# COMPACT_ATOMS: atom_id res chain seq x y z
N MET A 1 19.74 3.17 10.40
CA MET A 1 19.92 1.71 10.56
C MET A 1 20.37 1.18 9.22
N THR A 2 21.61 0.69 9.16
CA THR A 2 22.27 0.21 7.94
C THR A 2 21.67 -1.13 7.50
N ALA A 3 21.70 -1.42 6.20
CA ALA A 3 21.08 -2.59 5.56
C ALA A 3 21.47 -3.95 6.18
N TYR A 4 22.60 -4.03 6.87
CA TYR A 4 23.17 -5.25 7.46
C TYR A 4 22.35 -5.88 8.60
N THR A 5 21.32 -5.21 9.13
CA THR A 5 20.46 -5.77 10.20
C THR A 5 19.14 -6.35 9.69
N CYS A 6 18.89 -6.32 8.38
CA CYS A 6 17.69 -6.92 7.82
C CYS A 6 17.87 -8.43 7.64
N GLY A 7 17.17 -9.24 8.44
CA GLY A 7 17.18 -10.70 8.28
C GLY A 7 16.56 -11.24 6.98
N LEU A 8 16.12 -10.37 6.07
CA LEU A 8 15.59 -10.72 4.76
C LEU A 8 16.46 -10.19 3.61
N PHE A 9 17.62 -9.59 3.90
CA PHE A 9 18.41 -8.84 2.91
C PHE A 9 18.73 -9.65 1.64
N GLU A 10 19.16 -10.90 1.78
CA GLU A 10 19.57 -11.75 0.64
C GLU A 10 18.38 -12.37 -0.12
N GLU A 11 17.19 -12.42 0.49
CA GLU A 11 16.01 -13.09 -0.07
C GLU A 11 14.87 -12.12 -0.44
N CYS A 12 15.04 -10.83 -0.20
CA CYS A 12 14.01 -9.82 -0.43
C CYS A 12 14.19 -9.18 -1.80
N LEU A 13 13.36 -9.57 -2.76
CA LEU A 13 13.33 -9.02 -4.12
C LEU A 13 12.40 -7.80 -4.26
N ALA A 14 11.93 -7.23 -3.15
CA ALA A 14 11.04 -6.08 -3.19
C ALA A 14 11.79 -4.84 -3.72
N PRO A 15 11.33 -4.20 -4.82
CA PRO A 15 12.03 -3.08 -5.44
C PRO A 15 11.96 -1.80 -4.60
N LEU A 16 10.97 -1.68 -3.72
CA LEU A 16 10.87 -0.62 -2.73
C LEU A 16 11.21 -1.16 -1.34
N CYS A 17 12.34 -0.73 -0.79
CA CYS A 17 12.86 -1.20 0.49
C CYS A 17 12.83 -0.09 1.55
N PRO A 18 12.25 -0.33 2.75
CA PRO A 18 12.25 0.65 3.84
C PRO A 18 13.64 1.02 4.36
N LEU A 19 14.62 0.14 4.16
CA LEU A 19 16.00 0.31 4.61
C LEU A 19 16.93 0.88 3.53
N ASP A 20 16.43 1.04 2.30
CA ASP A 20 17.14 1.69 1.22
C ASP A 20 16.35 2.91 0.73
N PRO A 21 16.68 4.13 1.22
CA PRO A 21 16.02 5.35 0.80
C PRO A 21 16.16 5.66 -0.69
N ALA A 22 17.19 5.14 -1.37
CA ALA A 22 17.37 5.37 -2.81
C ALA A 22 16.29 4.61 -3.61
N SER A 23 15.96 3.38 -3.20
CA SER A 23 14.88 2.59 -3.80
C SER A 23 13.52 3.30 -3.79
N LEU A 24 13.27 4.17 -2.80
CA LEU A 24 12.01 4.89 -2.65
C LEU A 24 11.78 5.97 -3.74
N LYS A 25 12.78 6.27 -4.57
CA LYS A 25 12.62 7.11 -5.77
C LYS A 25 12.14 6.33 -6.99
N GLY A 26 12.07 5.00 -6.89
CA GLY A 26 11.61 4.13 -7.96
C GLY A 26 10.10 4.02 -8.05
N VAL A 27 9.67 3.14 -8.95
CA VAL A 27 8.28 2.77 -9.19
C VAL A 27 8.05 1.32 -8.75
N TRP A 28 6.78 0.92 -8.63
CA TRP A 28 6.40 -0.46 -8.31
C TRP A 28 5.21 -0.92 -9.15
N TYR A 29 5.26 -2.14 -9.66
CA TYR A 29 4.18 -2.79 -10.40
C TYR A 29 3.45 -3.81 -9.51
N ALA A 30 2.16 -4.05 -9.78
CA ALA A 30 1.32 -4.85 -8.87
C ALA A 30 1.69 -6.34 -8.79
N ASP A 31 2.45 -6.83 -9.77
CA ASP A 31 2.99 -8.18 -9.88
C ASP A 31 4.39 -8.33 -9.26
N GLU A 32 5.02 -7.23 -8.85
CA GLU A 32 6.32 -7.24 -8.18
C GLU A 32 6.21 -7.58 -6.69
N GLU A 33 7.29 -8.12 -6.15
CA GLU A 33 7.41 -8.49 -4.74
C GLU A 33 7.23 -7.30 -3.80
N ILE A 34 6.65 -7.56 -2.63
CA ILE A 34 6.43 -6.57 -1.58
C ILE A 34 7.29 -6.92 -0.38
N CYS A 35 7.88 -5.92 0.27
CA CYS A 35 8.67 -6.14 1.48
C CYS A 35 7.92 -7.01 2.52
N ARG A 36 8.51 -8.16 2.87
CA ARG A 36 7.92 -9.16 3.77
C ARG A 36 8.21 -8.90 5.25
N SER A 37 9.05 -7.91 5.56
CA SER A 37 9.44 -7.59 6.94
C SER A 37 8.23 -7.22 7.80
N ARG A 38 8.07 -7.94 8.92
CA ARG A 38 7.01 -7.67 9.91
C ARG A 38 7.18 -6.31 10.59
N THR A 39 8.43 -5.87 10.78
CA THR A 39 8.77 -4.57 11.39
C THR A 39 8.20 -3.41 10.58
N TYR A 40 8.26 -3.50 9.25
CA TYR A 40 7.86 -2.42 8.35
C TYR A 40 6.48 -2.64 7.72
N ALA A 41 5.82 -3.76 7.99
CA ALA A 41 4.51 -4.11 7.44
C ALA A 41 3.40 -3.08 7.72
N SER A 42 3.58 -2.21 8.70
CA SER A 42 2.65 -1.14 9.07
C SER A 42 2.81 0.14 8.25
N LEU A 43 3.90 0.30 7.50
CA LEU A 43 4.15 1.50 6.70
C LEU A 43 3.03 1.73 5.69
N PRO A 44 2.55 2.98 5.52
CA PRO A 44 1.41 3.27 4.65
C PRO A 44 1.57 2.74 3.23
N TRP A 45 2.75 2.90 2.63
CA TRP A 45 3.00 2.48 1.25
C TRP A 45 3.10 0.95 1.10
N ILE A 46 3.63 0.22 2.08
CA ILE A 46 3.60 -1.26 2.07
C ILE A 46 2.15 -1.76 2.17
N ARG A 47 1.32 -1.09 2.98
CA ARG A 47 -0.12 -1.38 3.04
C ARG A 47 -0.82 -1.03 1.71
N GLY A 48 -0.41 0.05 1.06
CA GLY A 48 -0.84 0.45 -0.28
C GLY A 48 -0.55 -0.63 -1.32
N GLN A 49 0.70 -1.07 -1.42
CA GLN A 49 1.13 -2.16 -2.30
C GLN A 49 0.27 -3.41 -2.10
N ARG A 50 0.05 -3.84 -0.85
CA ARG A 50 -0.77 -5.03 -0.55
C ARG A 50 -2.24 -4.86 -0.95
N LYS A 51 -2.82 -3.67 -0.82
CA LYS A 51 -4.20 -3.41 -1.26
C LYS A 51 -4.30 -3.46 -2.78
N ILE A 52 -3.35 -2.85 -3.47
CA ILE A 52 -3.32 -2.75 -4.94
C ILE A 52 -2.98 -4.12 -5.57
N GLY A 53 -1.99 -4.83 -5.05
CA GLY A 53 -1.61 -6.17 -5.53
C GLY A 53 -2.77 -7.17 -5.43
N ARG A 54 -3.60 -7.08 -4.37
CA ARG A 54 -4.80 -7.93 -4.24
C ARG A 54 -5.84 -7.73 -5.33
N VAL A 55 -5.90 -6.56 -5.94
CA VAL A 55 -6.86 -6.28 -7.03
C VAL A 55 -6.24 -6.47 -8.42
N GLY A 56 -4.96 -6.83 -8.51
CA GLY A 56 -4.26 -7.07 -9.77
C GLY A 56 -4.27 -5.85 -10.69
N ALA A 57 -4.00 -4.67 -10.13
CA ALA A 57 -3.95 -3.43 -10.90
C ALA A 57 -2.85 -3.47 -11.97
N LYS A 58 -3.08 -2.80 -13.10
CA LYS A 58 -2.08 -2.64 -14.16
C LYS A 58 -1.39 -1.27 -14.07
N GLY A 59 -0.25 -1.13 -14.73
CA GLY A 59 0.56 0.09 -14.70
C GLY A 59 1.44 0.17 -13.45
N TYR A 60 2.26 1.21 -13.40
CA TYR A 60 3.19 1.41 -12.29
C TYR A 60 2.64 2.39 -11.26
N PHE A 61 3.11 2.28 -10.04
CA PHE A 61 2.70 3.13 -8.92
C PHE A 61 3.93 3.81 -8.34
N THR A 62 3.84 5.14 -8.20
CA THR A 62 4.85 5.91 -7.48
C THR A 62 4.66 5.78 -5.98
N LEU A 63 5.70 6.08 -5.21
CA LEU A 63 5.62 6.05 -3.76
C LEU A 63 4.54 6.99 -3.21
N GLU A 64 4.30 8.13 -3.86
CA GLU A 64 3.26 9.08 -3.46
C GLU A 64 1.86 8.45 -3.55
N MET A 65 1.58 7.75 -4.65
CA MET A 65 0.32 7.01 -4.84
C MET A 65 0.15 5.92 -3.78
N LEU A 66 1.22 5.17 -3.50
CA LEU A 66 1.21 4.08 -2.53
C LEU A 66 1.00 4.56 -1.09
N ARG A 67 1.57 5.73 -0.72
CA ARG A 67 1.39 6.33 0.61
C ARG A 67 -0.03 6.86 0.83
N ARG A 68 -0.75 7.18 -0.24
CA ARG A 68 -2.11 7.77 -0.21
C ARG A 68 -3.11 6.83 0.46
N ASN A 69 -3.77 7.28 1.53
CA ASN A 69 -4.86 6.52 2.16
C ASN A 69 -6.17 6.66 1.38
N CYS A 70 -6.25 6.09 0.18
CA CYS A 70 -7.43 6.10 -0.68
C CYS A 70 -8.24 4.79 -0.62
N ILE A 71 -9.40 4.75 -1.29
CA ILE A 71 -10.16 3.52 -1.49
C ILE A 71 -9.59 2.80 -2.71
N VAL A 72 -9.03 1.61 -2.50
CA VAL A 72 -8.61 0.71 -3.57
C VAL A 72 -9.79 -0.18 -3.95
N LYS A 73 -10.29 -0.05 -5.18
CA LYS A 73 -11.37 -0.88 -5.75
C LYS A 73 -10.86 -1.63 -6.99
N LYS A 74 -11.60 -2.65 -7.42
CA LYS A 74 -11.34 -3.33 -8.69
C LYS A 74 -11.43 -2.32 -9.84
N GLY A 75 -10.43 -2.30 -10.72
CA GLY A 75 -10.33 -1.34 -11.82
C GLY A 75 -9.47 -0.11 -11.51
N ILE A 76 -8.89 0.00 -10.31
CA ILE A 76 -7.80 0.96 -10.08
C ILE A 76 -6.62 0.61 -11.01
N ALA A 77 -6.04 1.63 -11.62
CA ALA A 77 -4.88 1.50 -12.49
C ALA A 77 -3.77 2.44 -12.01
N GLY A 78 -2.53 2.05 -12.27
CA GLY A 78 -1.35 2.87 -12.12
C GLY A 78 -1.15 3.79 -13.32
N LEU A 79 0.01 4.41 -13.37
CA LEU A 79 0.43 5.27 -14.48
C LEU A 79 0.98 4.42 -15.63
N ASP A 80 0.95 4.98 -16.83
CA ASP A 80 1.55 4.41 -18.05
C ASP A 80 2.98 4.92 -18.23
N SER A 81 3.92 4.01 -18.50
CA SER A 81 5.35 4.31 -18.70
C SER A 81 5.64 5.04 -20.00
N ASP A 82 4.74 4.95 -20.98
CA ASP A 82 4.92 5.57 -22.29
C ASP A 82 4.41 7.02 -22.33
N GLU A 83 3.71 7.46 -21.28
CA GLU A 83 3.17 8.80 -21.13
C GLU A 83 3.92 9.62 -20.06
N ALA A 84 3.75 10.94 -20.10
CA ALA A 84 4.35 11.84 -19.10
C ALA A 84 3.78 11.56 -17.70
N GLU A 85 4.65 11.40 -16.70
CA GLU A 85 4.24 11.05 -15.34
C GLU A 85 3.42 12.14 -14.65
N GLU A 86 3.87 13.40 -14.68
CA GLU A 86 3.26 14.47 -13.86
C GLU A 86 1.76 14.70 -14.13
N PRO A 87 1.29 14.79 -15.39
CA PRO A 87 -0.13 14.98 -15.66
C PRO A 87 -0.97 13.78 -15.21
N GLN A 88 -0.46 12.56 -15.41
CA GLN A 88 -1.16 11.33 -15.01
C GLN A 88 -1.23 11.24 -13.48
N LEU A 89 -0.13 11.51 -12.78
CA LEU A 89 -0.08 11.50 -11.32
C LEU A 89 -1.06 12.51 -10.72
N ARG A 90 -1.12 13.74 -11.27
CA ARG A 90 -2.07 14.76 -10.81
C ARG A 90 -3.52 14.32 -10.98
N ARG A 91 -3.87 13.72 -12.12
CA ARG A 91 -5.22 13.16 -12.36
C ARG A 91 -5.51 12.03 -11.38
N TRP A 92 -4.57 11.09 -11.23
CA TRP A 92 -4.73 9.96 -10.32
C TRP A 92 -4.97 10.42 -8.88
N LEU A 93 -4.22 11.40 -8.38
CA LEU A 93 -4.38 11.94 -7.03
C LEU A 93 -5.72 12.68 -6.83
N ALA A 94 -6.26 13.28 -7.89
CA ALA A 94 -7.58 13.91 -7.86
C ALA A 94 -8.71 12.86 -7.81
N ASP A 95 -8.60 11.79 -8.60
CA ASP A 95 -9.57 10.69 -8.65
C ASP A 95 -9.54 9.80 -7.39
N HIS A 96 -8.40 9.79 -6.68
CA HIS A 96 -8.17 9.00 -5.48
C HIS A 96 -7.91 9.92 -4.26
N PRO A 97 -8.93 10.68 -3.81
CA PRO A 97 -8.77 11.57 -2.68
C PRO A 97 -8.44 10.79 -1.41
N GLU A 98 -7.58 11.38 -0.59
CA GLU A 98 -7.24 10.80 0.70
C GLU A 98 -8.43 10.82 1.64
N ARG A 99 -8.77 9.65 2.17
CA ARG A 99 -9.79 9.53 3.19
C ARG A 99 -9.21 10.03 4.51
N ARG A 100 -9.96 10.89 5.18
CA ARG A 100 -9.72 11.15 6.61
C ARG A 100 -9.73 9.82 7.34
N GLY A 101 -8.63 9.53 8.04
CA GLY A 101 -8.56 8.37 8.91
C GLY A 101 -9.69 8.43 9.93
N MET A 102 -10.28 7.28 10.25
CA MET A 102 -11.04 7.19 11.49
C MET A 102 -10.07 7.17 12.66
N SER A 103 -10.46 7.77 13.79
CA SER A 103 -9.70 7.64 15.03
C SER A 103 -9.60 6.17 15.43
N ASP A 104 -8.57 5.82 16.18
CA ASP A 104 -8.33 4.43 16.57
C ASP A 104 -9.42 3.91 17.52
N GLU A 105 -10.02 4.80 18.32
CA GLU A 105 -11.19 4.50 19.16
C GLU A 105 -12.40 4.10 18.30
N LYS A 106 -12.67 4.86 17.22
CA LYS A 106 -13.79 4.57 16.32
C LYS A 106 -13.56 3.26 15.55
N LYS A 107 -12.31 2.96 15.16
CA LYS A 107 -11.95 1.66 14.57
C LYS A 107 -12.12 0.51 15.56
N ALA A 108 -11.73 0.70 16.82
CA ALA A 108 -11.86 -0.30 17.87
C ALA A 108 -13.33 -0.62 18.17
N ALA A 109 -14.18 0.40 18.26
CA ALA A 109 -15.62 0.25 18.45
C ALA A 109 -16.28 -0.55 17.31
N LEU A 110 -15.94 -0.26 16.05
CA LEU A 110 -16.45 -1.03 14.90
C LEU A 110 -15.99 -2.49 14.94
N ARG A 111 -14.76 -2.77 15.37
CA ARG A 111 -14.27 -4.16 15.54
C ARG A 111 -15.03 -4.90 16.63
N GLN A 112 -15.28 -4.27 17.77
CA GLN A 112 -16.06 -4.86 18.86
C GLN A 112 -17.50 -5.15 18.40
N GLN A 113 -18.15 -4.23 17.70
CA GLN A 113 -19.49 -4.44 17.14
C GLN A 113 -19.54 -5.61 16.14
N ALA A 114 -18.56 -5.71 15.24
CA ALA A 114 -18.49 -6.82 14.28
C ALA A 114 -18.24 -8.18 14.97
N GLN A 115 -17.43 -8.21 16.03
CA GLN A 115 -17.21 -9.42 16.83
C GLN A 115 -18.49 -9.84 17.58
N ALA A 116 -19.19 -8.89 18.17
CA ALA A 116 -20.46 -9.13 18.84
C ALA A 116 -21.53 -9.67 17.87
N ALA A 117 -21.66 -9.08 16.68
CA ALA A 117 -22.59 -9.56 15.65
C ALA A 117 -22.30 -11.02 15.24
N ARG A 118 -21.02 -11.35 15.01
CA ARG A 118 -20.59 -12.72 14.67
C ARG A 118 -20.80 -13.74 15.79
N PHE A 119 -20.79 -13.30 17.05
CA PHE A 119 -21.07 -14.18 18.19
C PHE A 119 -22.55 -14.59 18.22
N TRP A 120 -23.47 -13.67 17.92
CA TRP A 120 -24.91 -13.95 17.88
C TRP A 120 -25.32 -14.82 16.69
N GLU A 121 -24.64 -14.71 15.56
CA GLU A 121 -24.93 -15.49 14.34
C GLU A 121 -24.56 -16.98 14.46
N LYS A 122 -23.73 -17.35 15.45
CA LYS A 122 -23.26 -18.73 15.68
C LYS A 122 -24.03 -19.50 16.76
N ARG A 123 -25.02 -18.87 17.40
CA ARG A 123 -25.78 -19.41 18.52
C ARG A 123 -27.17 -19.81 18.07
#